data_AF-A0A537X580-F1
#
_entry.id   AF-A0A537X580-F1
#
_cell.length_a   1.000
_cell.length_b   1.000
_cell.length_c   1.000
_cell.angle_alpha   90.00
_cell.angle_beta   90.00
_cell.angle_gamma   90.00
#
_symmetry.space_group_name_H-M   'P 1'
#
loop_
_entity.id
_entity.type
_entity.pdbx_description
1 polymer ?
#
loop_
_entity_poly.entity_id
_entity_poly.type
_entity_poly.pdbx_seq_one_letter_code
_entity_poly.pdbx_strand_id
1 'polypeptide(L)'
;MLTVTYPHYAKNLETLLEAYGGLPADVRTELPLVICCYLSDESRRLVMHLAEQAGIADDIVLTGVVSDAELCGLYNRATVVVHPSRYEGFGLPIVEAMAC
;
A
#
# COMPACT_ATOMS: atom_id res chain seq x y z
N MET A 1 -8.12 -0.64 0.74
CA MET A 1 -7.32 0.32 -0.05
C MET A 1 -6.13 -0.40 -0.66
N LEU A 2 -5.64 0.03 -1.82
CA LEU A 2 -4.46 -0.55 -2.48
C LEU A 2 -3.38 0.51 -2.66
N THR A 3 -2.12 0.17 -2.41
CA THR A 3 -0.97 0.93 -2.87
C THR A 3 0.04 0.02 -3.55
N VAL A 4 0.64 0.49 -4.64
CA VAL A 4 1.65 -0.24 -5.40
C VAL A 4 2.95 0.54 -5.32
N THR A 5 3.72 0.28 -4.26
CA THR A 5 4.91 1.06 -3.95
C THR A 5 5.85 0.33 -2.99
N TYR A 6 7.14 0.65 -3.04
CA TYR A 6 8.19 0.06 -2.20
C TYR A 6 8.66 1.05 -1.11
N PRO A 7 9.22 0.58 0.02
CA PRO A 7 9.62 1.44 1.14
C PRO A 7 10.87 2.25 0.78
N HIS A 8 10.64 3.42 0.22
CA HIS A 8 11.66 4.37 -0.17
C HIS A 8 11.20 5.78 0.15
N TYR A 9 12.13 6.67 0.47
CA TYR A 9 11.85 8.04 0.89
C TYR A 9 10.92 8.79 -0.09
N ALA A 10 11.19 8.69 -1.39
CA ALA A 10 10.37 9.34 -2.42
C ALA A 10 8.94 8.79 -2.51
N LYS A 11 8.74 7.54 -2.06
CA LYS A 11 7.45 6.83 -2.10
C LYS A 11 6.61 7.05 -0.83
N ASN A 12 7.19 7.62 0.22
CA ASN A 12 6.48 8.12 1.40
C ASN A 12 5.56 7.11 2.11
N LEU A 13 5.94 5.83 2.12
CA LEU A 13 5.10 4.77 2.69
C LEU A 13 4.83 4.99 4.18
N GLU A 14 5.77 5.58 4.93
CA GLU A 14 5.62 5.92 6.35
C GLU A 14 4.40 6.83 6.59
N THR A 15 4.28 7.93 5.86
CA THR A 15 3.12 8.83 5.98
C THR A 15 1.81 8.15 5.60
N LEU A 16 1.83 7.21 4.65
CA LEU A 16 0.63 6.42 4.33
C LEU A 16 0.22 5.54 5.51
N LEU A 17 1.16 4.85 6.15
CA LEU A 17 0.89 4.00 7.31
C LEU A 17 0.36 4.84 8.48
N GLU A 18 0.98 5.99 8.77
CA GLU A 18 0.51 6.91 9.81
C GLU A 18 -0.91 7.44 9.52
N ALA A 19 -1.16 7.89 8.28
CA ALA A 19 -2.47 8.41 7.88
C ALA A 19 -3.55 7.33 7.95
N TYR A 20 -3.22 6.10 7.53
CA TYR A 20 -4.11 4.96 7.64
C TYR A 20 -4.40 4.60 9.11
N GLY A 21 -3.38 4.65 9.99
CA GLY A 21 -3.55 4.46 11.43
C GLY A 21 -4.42 5.52 12.10
N GLY A 22 -4.49 6.73 11.55
CA GLY A 22 -5.41 7.77 11.98
C GLY A 22 -6.88 7.56 11.59
N LEU A 23 -7.19 6.57 10.76
CA LEU A 23 -8.57 6.27 10.38
C LEU A 23 -9.32 5.53 11.52
N PRO A 24 -10.64 5.77 11.65
CA PRO A 24 -11.51 4.99 12.54
C PRO A 24 -11.41 3.48 12.29
N ALA A 25 -11.50 2.68 13.35
CA ALA A 25 -11.29 1.22 13.27
C ALA A 25 -12.32 0.50 12.39
N ASP A 26 -13.56 0.99 12.35
CA ASP A 26 -14.62 0.51 11.45
C ASP A 26 -14.24 0.72 9.98
N VAL A 27 -13.71 1.91 9.65
CA VAL A 27 -13.19 2.20 8.30
C VAL A 27 -12.03 1.29 7.94
N ARG A 28 -11.09 1.04 8.86
CA ARG A 28 -9.94 0.15 8.61
C ARG A 28 -10.39 -1.30 8.39
N THR A 29 -11.38 -1.75 9.15
CA THR A 29 -11.97 -3.10 9.00
C THR A 29 -12.65 -3.28 7.64
N GLU A 30 -13.39 -2.27 7.17
CA GLU A 30 -14.05 -2.31 5.85
C GLU A 30 -13.06 -2.12 4.70
N LEU A 31 -11.95 -1.39 4.92
CA LEU A 31 -10.97 -1.02 3.91
C LEU A 31 -9.54 -1.40 4.35
N PRO A 32 -9.18 -2.68 4.42
CA PRO A 32 -7.82 -3.12 4.75
C PRO A 32 -6.79 -2.53 3.77
N LEU A 33 -5.60 -2.20 4.24
CA LEU A 33 -4.55 -1.61 3.41
C LEU A 33 -3.69 -2.71 2.77
N VAL A 34 -3.82 -2.87 1.47
CA VAL A 34 -3.03 -3.80 0.65
C VAL A 34 -1.83 -3.06 0.07
N ILE A 35 -0.61 -3.54 0.37
CA ILE A 35 0.64 -3.02 -0.16
C ILE A 35 1.21 -4.07 -1.13
N CYS A 36 1.19 -3.73 -2.41
CA CYS A 36 1.62 -4.60 -3.50
C CYS A 36 2.98 -4.18 -4.02
N CYS A 37 4.03 -4.87 -3.59
CA CYS A 37 5.39 -4.70 -4.08
C CYS A 37 6.28 -5.87 -3.68
N TYR A 38 7.39 -6.02 -4.41
CA TYR A 38 8.50 -6.83 -3.91
C TYR A 38 9.09 -6.17 -2.65
N LEU A 39 9.25 -6.97 -1.59
CA LEU A 39 9.91 -6.57 -0.35
C LEU A 39 11.02 -7.59 -0.05
N SER A 40 12.23 -7.10 0.18
CA SER A 40 13.25 -7.92 0.86
C SER A 40 12.82 -8.20 2.30
N ASP A 41 13.46 -9.17 2.97
CA ASP A 41 13.17 -9.44 4.37
C ASP A 41 13.39 -8.22 5.27
N GLU A 42 14.40 -7.39 4.96
CA GLU A 42 14.67 -6.15 5.67
C GLU A 42 13.56 -5.12 5.45
N SER A 43 13.17 -4.89 4.19
CA SER A 43 12.09 -3.97 3.85
C SER A 43 10.75 -4.42 4.45
N ARG A 44 10.47 -5.72 4.46
CA ARG A 44 9.29 -6.28 5.12
C ARG A 44 9.30 -6.00 6.62
N ARG A 45 10.42 -6.24 7.30
CA ARG A 45 10.56 -5.92 8.75
C ARG A 45 10.36 -4.44 9.02
N LEU A 46 10.91 -3.56 8.18
CA LEU A 46 10.73 -2.12 8.31
C LEU A 46 9.25 -1.73 8.19
N VAL A 47 8.55 -2.21 7.15
CA VAL A 47 7.13 -1.91 6.95
C VAL A 47 6.28 -2.43 8.11
N MET A 48 6.51 -3.65 8.57
CA MET A 48 5.79 -4.21 9.72
C MET A 48 6.07 -3.42 11.00
N HIS A 49 7.32 -3.03 11.25
CA HIS A 49 7.68 -2.21 12.40
C HIS A 49 6.95 -0.85 12.39
N LEU A 50 6.90 -0.19 11.23
CA LEU A 50 6.15 1.07 11.08
C LEU A 50 4.63 0.86 11.29
N ALA A 51 4.09 -0.24 10.78
CA ALA A 51 2.68 -0.59 10.97
C ALA A 51 2.34 -0.90 12.43
N GLU A 52 3.25 -1.54 13.17
CA GLU A 52 3.13 -1.75 14.63
C GLU A 52 3.13 -0.42 15.39
N GLN A 53 4.06 0.50 15.06
CA GLN A 53 4.08 1.84 15.65
C GLN A 53 2.79 2.62 15.38
N ALA A 54 2.19 2.43 14.20
CA ALA A 54 0.91 3.02 13.81
C ALA A 54 -0.32 2.25 14.35
N GLY A 55 -0.13 1.11 15.04
CA GLY A 55 -1.23 0.32 15.61
C GLY A 55 -2.14 -0.36 14.58
N ILE A 56 -1.60 -0.68 13.40
CA ILE A 56 -2.34 -1.21 12.24
C ILE A 56 -1.70 -2.48 11.65
N ALA A 57 -0.80 -3.14 12.37
CA ALA A 57 -0.10 -4.32 11.86
C ALA A 57 -1.05 -5.43 11.38
N ASP A 58 -2.21 -5.58 12.03
CA ASP A 58 -3.25 -6.57 11.68
C ASP A 58 -4.15 -6.11 10.52
N ASP A 59 -4.12 -4.81 10.18
CA ASP A 59 -4.97 -4.20 9.15
C ASP A 59 -4.27 -4.12 7.77
N ILE A 60 -2.97 -4.49 7.71
CA ILE A 60 -2.16 -4.42 6.49
C ILE A 60 -1.93 -5.80 5.85
N VAL A 61 -1.95 -5.84 4.52
CA VAL A 61 -1.66 -7.04 3.72
C VAL A 61 -0.49 -6.76 2.79
N LEU A 62 0.61 -7.52 2.96
CA LEU A 62 1.78 -7.46 2.10
C LEU A 62 1.72 -8.59 1.07
N THR A 63 1.36 -8.28 -0.18
CA THR A 63 1.13 -9.33 -1.21
C THR A 63 2.43 -9.91 -1.75
N GLY A 64 3.53 -9.15 -1.71
CA GLY A 64 4.77 -9.53 -2.38
C GLY A 64 4.70 -9.31 -3.88
N VAL A 65 5.36 -10.20 -4.64
CA VAL A 65 5.30 -10.19 -6.11
C VAL A 65 4.04 -10.90 -6.57
N VAL A 66 3.27 -10.24 -7.42
CA VAL A 66 2.08 -10.79 -8.06
C VAL A 66 2.22 -10.70 -9.58
N SER A 67 1.50 -11.53 -10.32
CA SER A 67 1.39 -11.44 -11.77
C SER A 67 0.57 -10.22 -12.21
N ASP A 68 0.72 -9.80 -13.47
CA ASP A 68 -0.05 -8.68 -14.03
C ASP A 68 -1.57 -8.91 -13.94
N ALA A 69 -2.02 -10.16 -14.11
CA ALA A 69 -3.43 -10.52 -13.99
C ALA A 69 -3.92 -10.39 -12.54
N GLU A 70 -3.12 -10.79 -11.56
CA GLU A 70 -3.42 -10.60 -10.14
C GLU A 70 -3.41 -9.12 -9.77
N LEU A 71 -2.45 -8.34 -10.28
CA LEU A 71 -2.37 -6.90 -10.08
C LEU A 71 -3.60 -6.17 -10.65
N CYS A 72 -4.01 -6.51 -11.88
CA CYS A 72 -5.25 -6.02 -12.48
C CYS A 72 -6.47 -6.39 -11.63
N GLY A 73 -6.49 -7.61 -11.07
CA GLY A 73 -7.52 -8.04 -10.13
C GLY A 73 -7.52 -7.23 -8.82
N LEU A 74 -6.35 -6.88 -8.29
CA LEU A 74 -6.22 -6.02 -7.12
C LEU A 74 -6.74 -4.60 -7.42
N TYR A 75 -6.38 -4.02 -8.56
CA TYR A 75 -6.89 -2.71 -8.98
C TYR A 75 -8.42 -2.70 -9.09
N ASN A 76 -8.98 -3.68 -9.79
CA ASN A 76 -10.43 -3.82 -9.99
C ASN A 76 -11.23 -4.00 -8.69
N ARG A 77 -10.60 -4.55 -7.64
CA ARG A 77 -11.23 -4.78 -6.33
C ARG A 77 -10.92 -3.67 -5.32
N ALA A 78 -10.02 -2.75 -5.65
CA ALA A 78 -9.65 -1.67 -4.76
C ALA A 78 -10.72 -0.57 -4.79
N THR A 79 -11.34 -0.31 -3.64
CA THR A 79 -12.23 0.87 -3.48
C THR A 79 -11.47 2.18 -3.68
N VAL A 80 -10.20 2.20 -3.27
CA VAL A 80 -9.31 3.36 -3.37
C VAL A 80 -7.90 2.86 -3.68
N VAL A 81 -7.27 3.47 -4.67
CA VAL A 81 -5.83 3.33 -4.95
C VAL A 81 -5.12 4.56 -4.39
N VAL A 82 -4.14 4.35 -3.52
CA VAL A 82 -3.41 5.40 -2.83
C VAL A 82 -1.99 5.49 -3.36
N HIS A 83 -1.61 6.70 -3.74
CA HIS A 83 -0.29 7.01 -4.28
C HIS A 83 0.37 8.11 -3.44
N PRO A 84 1.07 7.76 -2.34
CA PRO A 84 1.52 8.73 -1.33
C PRO A 84 2.85 9.44 -1.68
N SER A 85 3.39 9.24 -2.88
CA SER A 85 4.73 9.69 -3.28
C SER A 85 4.98 11.20 -3.04
N ARG A 86 6.16 11.53 -2.49
CA ARG A 86 6.68 12.91 -2.42
C ARG A 86 7.10 13.42 -3.79
N TYR A 87 7.70 12.53 -4.58
CA TYR A 87 8.14 12.78 -5.93
C TYR A 87 7.87 11.54 -6.77
N GLU A 88 7.24 11.75 -7.92
CA GLU A 88 6.93 10.70 -8.88
C GLU A 88 7.50 11.10 -10.24
N GLY A 89 7.89 10.10 -11.02
CA GLY A 89 8.13 10.30 -12.46
C GLY A 89 6.78 10.41 -13.18
N PHE A 90 6.40 9.35 -13.88
CA PHE A 90 5.16 9.34 -14.66
C PHE A 90 3.91 8.97 -13.85
N GLY A 91 4.05 8.14 -12.81
CA GLY A 91 2.90 7.63 -12.06
C GLY A 91 2.17 6.48 -12.77
N LEU A 92 2.93 5.54 -13.36
CA LEU A 92 2.39 4.33 -13.99
C LEU A 92 1.31 3.62 -13.15
N PRO A 93 1.48 3.43 -11.82
CA PRO A 93 0.47 2.77 -11.01
C PRO A 93 -0.90 3.45 -10.99
N ILE A 94 -0.97 4.76 -11.26
CA ILE A 94 -2.23 5.51 -11.33
C ILE A 94 -2.90 5.21 -12.67
N VAL A 95 -2.16 5.28 -13.78
CA VAL A 95 -2.71 5.03 -15.12
C VAL A 95 -3.11 3.56 -15.27
N GLU A 96 -2.33 2.63 -14.72
CA GLU A 96 -2.66 1.21 -14.64
C GLU A 96 -3.98 0.99 -13.89
N ALA A 97 -4.15 1.65 -12.73
CA ALA A 97 -5.40 1.58 -11.97
C ALA A 97 -6.61 2.10 -12.75
N MET A 98 -6.44 3.16 -13.55
CA MET A 98 -7.52 3.74 -14.36
C MET A 98 -7.85 2.91 -15.60
N ALA A 99 -6.93 2.05 -16.04
CA ALA A 99 -7.09 1.21 -17.23
C ALA A 99 -7.68 -0.18 -16.92
N CYS A 100 -7.72 -0.58 -15.65
CA CYS A 100 -8.33 -1.81 -15.17
C CYS A 100 -9.82 -1.60 -14.90
#